data_AF-A0A3C1JN60-F1
#
_entry.id   AF-A0A3C1JN60-F1
#
_cell.length_a   1.000
_cell.length_b   1.000
_cell.length_c   1.000
_cell.angle_alpha   90.00
_cell.angle_beta   90.00
_cell.angle_gamma   90.00
#
_symmetry.space_group_name_H-M   'P 1'
#
loop_
_entity.id
_entity.type
_entity.pdbx_description
1 polymer ?
#
loop_
_entity_poly.entity_id
_entity_poly.type
_entity_poly.pdbx_seq_one_letter_code
_entity_poly.pdbx_strand_id
1 'polypeptide(L)'
;MQAALEHAVLLATGYSARVVGAGRTDRGVHASGQVVHFDLPVACALRGTGMLSALNSRLPPDLRVLVIEPVSADFHARFSA
;
A
#
# COMPACT_ATOMS: atom_id res chain seq x y z
N MET A 1 -2.49 10.14 2.88
CA MET A 1 -1.94 8.91 2.27
C MET A 1 -2.13 7.68 3.15
N GLN A 2 -1.39 7.54 4.26
CA GLN A 2 -1.36 6.29 5.04
C GLN A 2 -2.76 5.77 5.45
N ALA A 3 -3.57 6.59 6.12
CA ALA A 3 -4.91 6.18 6.57
C ALA A 3 -5.84 5.76 5.41
N ALA A 4 -5.72 6.41 4.24
CA ALA A 4 -6.50 6.06 3.05
C ALA A 4 -6.09 4.67 2.50
N LEU A 5 -4.78 4.38 2.51
CA LEU A 5 -4.25 3.08 2.10
C LEU A 5 -4.65 1.98 3.06
N GLU A 6 -4.53 2.19 4.38
CA GLU A 6 -4.96 1.23 5.40
C GLU A 6 -6.46 0.91 5.27
N HIS A 7 -7.30 1.94 5.06
CA HIS A 7 -8.73 1.75 4.82
C HIS A 7 -9.02 1.00 3.52
N ALA A 8 -8.31 1.31 2.43
CA ALA A 8 -8.46 0.61 1.16
C ALA A 8 -8.05 -0.87 1.27
N VAL A 9 -6.98 -1.18 2.00
CA VAL A 9 -6.54 -2.57 2.27
C VAL A 9 -7.59 -3.33 3.06
N LEU A 10 -8.15 -2.72 4.11
CA LEU A 10 -9.23 -3.33 4.89
C LEU A 10 -10.45 -3.65 4.02
N LEU A 11 -10.90 -2.70 3.20
CA LEU A 11 -12.04 -2.89 2.30
C LEU A 11 -11.77 -3.86 1.13
N ALA A 12 -10.51 -4.04 0.73
CA ALA A 12 -10.14 -4.93 -0.37
C ALA A 12 -9.94 -6.38 0.11
N THR A 13 -9.47 -6.57 1.34
CA THR A 13 -9.01 -7.88 1.83
C THR A 13 -9.82 -8.40 3.01
N GLY A 14 -10.52 -7.53 3.75
CA GLY A 14 -11.15 -7.84 5.03
C GLY A 14 -10.19 -7.79 6.22
N TYR A 15 -8.90 -7.45 6.01
CA TYR A 15 -7.88 -7.42 7.07
C TYR A 15 -7.33 -6.02 7.28
N SER A 16 -7.19 -5.65 8.55
CA SER A 16 -6.46 -4.45 8.92
C SER A 16 -4.97 -4.71 8.80
N ALA A 17 -4.28 -3.90 8.00
CA ALA A 17 -2.84 -3.93 7.87
C ALA A 17 -2.28 -2.53 8.17
N ARG A 18 -1.20 -2.47 8.95
CA ARG A 18 -0.48 -1.23 9.21
C ARG A 18 0.39 -0.91 8.01
N VAL A 19 0.28 0.31 7.48
CA VAL A 19 1.06 0.73 6.32
C VAL A 19 2.31 1.48 6.78
N VAL A 20 3.47 1.05 6.27
CA VAL A 20 4.77 1.65 6.57
C VAL A 20 5.38 2.23 5.30
N GLY A 21 5.54 3.55 5.25
CA GLY A 21 6.17 4.26 4.13
C GLY A 21 7.69 4.40 4.26
N ALA A 22 8.36 4.56 3.13
CA ALA A 22 9.79 4.82 3.04
C ALA A 22 10.20 6.14 3.69
N GLY A 23 9.38 7.18 3.51
CA GLY A 23 9.54 8.48 4.15
C GLY A 23 8.22 9.05 4.68
N ARG A 24 8.30 10.15 5.43
CA ARG A 24 7.10 10.95 5.76
C ARG A 24 6.77 11.85 4.58
N THR A 25 5.54 11.80 4.09
CA THR A 25 4.99 12.83 3.20
C THR A 25 4.22 13.83 4.05
N ASP A 26 4.67 15.08 4.06
CA ASP A 26 3.92 16.16 4.70
C ASP A 26 2.72 16.57 3.84
N ARG A 27 1.72 17.16 4.49
CA ARG A 27 0.46 17.58 3.85
C ARG A 27 0.76 18.61 2.75
N GLY A 28 0.37 18.32 1.51
CA GLY A 28 0.55 19.20 0.35
C GLY A 28 1.76 18.87 -0.55
N VAL A 29 2.54 17.84 -0.22
CA VAL A 29 3.64 17.37 -1.08
C VAL A 29 3.14 16.28 -2.03
N HIS A 30 3.34 16.49 -3.33
CA HIS A 30 3.18 15.43 -4.33
C HIS A 30 4.42 14.52 -4.30
N ALA A 31 4.23 13.23 -4.02
CA ALA A 31 5.32 12.25 -4.03
C ALA A 31 5.14 11.29 -5.20
N SER A 32 5.85 11.55 -6.30
CA SER A 32 5.97 10.61 -7.42
C SER A 32 7.03 9.57 -7.05
N GLY A 33 6.61 8.45 -6.43
CA GLY A 33 7.52 7.34 -6.09
C GLY A 33 7.63 6.99 -4.61
N GLN A 34 6.68 7.38 -3.77
CA GLN A 34 6.62 6.90 -2.38
C GLN A 34 6.43 5.38 -2.37
N VAL A 35 7.36 4.66 -1.73
CA VAL A 35 7.27 3.22 -1.51
C VAL A 35 6.64 2.96 -0.15
N VAL A 36 5.73 1.99 -0.09
CA VAL A 36 5.09 1.52 1.15
C VAL A 36 5.11 -0.01 1.20
N HIS A 37 5.15 -0.58 2.40
CA HIS A 37 4.85 -2.00 2.62
C HIS A 37 3.81 -2.16 3.72
N PHE A 38 3.15 -3.32 3.70
CA PHE A 38 2.20 -3.76 4.71
C PHE A 38 2.11 -5.29 4.66
N ASP A 39 1.82 -5.90 5.80
CA ASP A 39 1.75 -7.36 5.93
C ASP A 39 0.29 -7.85 5.85
N LEU A 40 0.08 -8.95 5.14
CA LEU A 40 -1.21 -9.63 5.04
C LEU A 40 -1.04 -11.14 5.20
N PRO A 41 -2.06 -11.84 5.73
CA PRO A 41 -2.09 -13.30 5.68
C PRO A 41 -2.00 -13.79 4.23
N VAL A 42 -1.19 -14.84 4.00
CA VAL A 42 -0.96 -15.40 2.65
C VAL A 42 -2.27 -15.79 1.96
N ALA A 43 -3.27 -16.25 2.71
CA ALA A 43 -4.59 -16.61 2.21
C ALA A 43 -5.37 -15.43 1.58
N CYS A 44 -4.98 -14.19 1.90
CA CYS A 44 -5.68 -12.96 1.53
C CYS A 44 -4.88 -12.11 0.53
N ALA A 45 -3.66 -12.53 0.21
CA ALA A 45 -2.83 -11.89 -0.80
C ALA A 45 -3.43 -12.14 -2.19
N LEU A 46 -4.28 -11.20 -2.64
CA LEU A 46 -4.71 -11.14 -4.03
C LEU A 46 -3.46 -10.96 -4.91
N ARG A 47 -3.14 -11.95 -5.74
CA ARG A 47 -1.93 -11.93 -6.57
C ARG A 47 -2.13 -11.05 -7.81
N GLY A 48 -1.04 -10.39 -8.24
CA GLY A 48 -0.96 -9.66 -9.50
C GLY A 48 -1.87 -8.44 -9.56
N THR A 49 -2.52 -8.23 -10.71
CA THR A 49 -3.32 -7.04 -11.03
C THR A 49 -4.60 -6.90 -10.19
N GLY A 50 -5.06 -7.98 -9.53
CA GLY A 50 -6.27 -7.98 -8.70
C GLY A 50 -6.17 -7.04 -7.50
N MET A 51 -5.05 -7.10 -6.75
CA MET A 51 -4.84 -6.19 -5.61
C MET A 51 -4.70 -4.74 -6.08
N LEU A 52 -3.97 -4.52 -7.18
CA LEU A 52 -3.78 -3.19 -7.74
C LEU A 52 -5.11 -2.52 -8.10
N SER A 53 -5.99 -3.25 -8.80
CA SER A 53 -7.32 -2.76 -9.15
C SER A 53 -8.20 -2.57 -7.92
N ALA A 54 -8.15 -3.49 -6.95
CA ALA A 54 -8.97 -3.43 -5.75
C ALA A 54 -8.61 -2.22 -4.87
N LEU A 55 -7.32 -1.90 -4.73
CA LEU A 55 -6.87 -0.73 -3.99
C LEU A 55 -7.25 0.55 -4.75
N ASN A 56 -6.90 0.66 -6.03
CA ASN A 56 -7.17 1.87 -6.82
C ASN A 56 -8.66 2.21 -6.96
N SER A 57 -9.56 1.22 -6.90
CA SER A 57 -11.01 1.49 -6.90
C SER A 57 -11.56 2.03 -5.58
N ARG A 58 -10.75 2.05 -4.51
CA ARG A 58 -11.12 2.45 -3.14
C ARG A 58 -10.33 3.65 -2.63
N LEU A 59 -9.27 4.05 -3.33
CA LEU A 59 -8.47 5.20 -2.98
C LEU A 59 -9.12 6.49 -3.49
N PRO A 60 -8.86 7.63 -2.80
CA PRO A 60 -9.29 8.93 -3.29
C PRO A 60 -8.58 9.28 -4.61
N PRO A 61 -9.15 10.19 -5.43
CA PRO A 61 -8.64 10.48 -6.78
C PRO A 61 -7.23 11.09 -6.81
N ASP A 62 -6.76 11.62 -5.70
CA ASP A 62 -5.42 12.20 -5.52
C ASP A 62 -4.35 11.18 -5.10
N LEU A 63 -4.72 9.89 -4.93
CA LEU A 63 -3.81 8.83 -4.51
C LEU A 63 -4.00 7.58 -5.38
N ARG A 64 -2.93 7.16 -6.07
CA ARG A 64 -2.96 5.99 -6.94
C ARG A 64 -1.76 5.08 -6.69
N VAL A 65 -2.03 3.78 -6.57
CA VAL A 65 -1.00 2.75 -6.57
C VAL A 65 -0.60 2.47 -8.02
N LEU A 66 0.68 2.56 -8.31
CA LEU A 66 1.23 2.33 -9.65
C LEU A 66 1.65 0.88 -9.86
N VAL A 67 2.32 0.31 -8.85
CA VAL A 67 2.87 -1.05 -8.86
C VAL A 67 2.62 -1.67 -7.49
N ILE A 68 2.37 -2.98 -7.48
CA ILE A 68 2.30 -3.79 -6.26
C ILE A 68 2.96 -5.14 -6.52
N GLU A 69 3.81 -5.57 -5.59
CA GLU A 69 4.52 -6.83 -5.70
C GLU A 69 4.69 -7.48 -4.32
N PRO A 70 4.66 -8.83 -4.24
CA PRO A 70 5.07 -9.52 -3.04
C PRO A 70 6.58 -9.37 -2.83
N VAL A 71 6.99 -9.03 -1.62
CA VAL A 71 8.39 -8.86 -1.23
C VAL A 71 8.80 -9.90 -0.18
N SER A 72 10.11 -10.00 0.09
CA SER A 72 10.61 -10.83 1.20
C SER A 72 10.07 -10.31 2.54
N ALA A 73 9.91 -11.19 3.52
CA ALA A 73 9.57 -10.82 4.90
C ALA A 73 10.63 -9.89 5.56
N ASP A 74 11.85 -9.87 5.01
CA ASP A 74 12.93 -8.99 5.47
C ASP A 74 12.90 -7.60 4.83
N PHE A 75 11.99 -7.35 3.86
CA PHE A 75 11.88 -6.06 3.21
C PHE A 75 11.29 -5.02 4.17
N HIS A 76 11.91 -3.85 4.23
CA HIS A 76 11.36 -2.73 4.99
C HIS A 76 11.50 -1.44 4.20
N ALA A 77 10.37 -0.88 3.73
CA ALA A 77 10.31 0.28 2.83
C ALA A 77 11.20 1.47 3.25
N ARG A 78 11.42 1.68 4.55
CA ARG A 78 12.29 2.75 5.08
C ARG A 78 13.80 2.45 5.02
N PHE A 79 14.21 1.20 5.13
CA PHE A 79 15.62 0.80 5.29
C PHE A 79 16.18 0.08 4.08
N SER A 80 15.30 -0.43 3.21
CA SER A 80 15.63 -1.11 1.95
C SER A 80 15.65 -0.16 0.75
N ALA A 81 15.69 1.16 0.99
CA ALA A 81 15.76 2.20 -0.03
C ALA A 81 17.19 2.40 -0.54
#